data_AF-A0A847ZNC3-F1
#
_entry.id   AF-A0A847ZNC3-F1
#
_cell.length_a   1.000
_cell.length_b   1.000
_cell.length_c   1.000
_cell.angle_alpha   90.00
_cell.angle_beta   90.00
_cell.angle_gamma   90.00
#
_symmetry.space_group_name_H-M   'P 1'
#
loop_
_entity.id
_entity.type
_entity.pdbx_description
1 polymer ?
#
loop_
_entity_poly.entity_id
_entity_poly.type
_entity_poly.pdbx_seq_one_letter_code
_entity_poly.pdbx_strand_id
1 'polypeptide(L)'
;MLTLAFGATSALAAASPSAVQEAVDAILTSGQRLPLPMERVKSALVAHYIKGGAAPYWAGSGHMQQFLQRLQNATLDGLDPNAYPVDELRQLAADAQSGGVDEAAKAELYFSSFFIAYAADLKIGRVAPQKVDPNLFRSRKTIDALRVLTELKKQPDAGKAASLFEPRNNHYQVLKRMLRAYTKVINEGLEWPVVGQGDSLKPGGSDARVPKIRELLTFTGDYDGPDSASAKYDTALFEAVKKFQVRHGLEAKGLLGKQTVTAMNIKPEE
;
A
#
# COMPACT_ATOMS: atom_id res chain seq x y z
N MET A 1 61.54 0.47 15.06
CA MET A 1 60.27 1.21 15.20
C MET A 1 59.72 1.45 13.81
N LEU A 2 58.70 0.68 13.41
CA LEU A 2 58.06 0.80 12.10
C LEU A 2 56.69 1.46 12.31
N THR A 3 56.53 2.68 11.80
CA THR A 3 55.29 3.46 11.90
C THR A 3 54.39 3.10 10.74
N LEU A 4 53.32 2.34 10.98
CA LEU A 4 52.26 2.08 10.00
C LEU A 4 51.26 3.23 10.03
N ALA A 5 51.33 4.11 9.02
CA ALA A 5 50.31 5.09 8.74
C ALA A 5 49.13 4.40 8.05
N PHE A 6 48.01 4.24 8.76
CA PHE A 6 46.73 3.87 8.14
C PHE A 6 46.19 5.07 7.36
N GLY A 7 46.13 4.93 6.03
CA GLY A 7 45.46 5.89 5.15
C GLY A 7 43.96 5.88 5.43
N ALA A 8 43.42 7.05 5.78
CA ALA A 8 41.98 7.27 5.85
C ALA A 8 41.42 7.24 4.42
N THR A 9 40.65 6.22 4.10
CA THR A 9 39.74 6.23 2.96
C THR A 9 38.74 7.36 3.17
N SER A 10 38.85 8.41 2.37
CA SER A 10 37.94 9.55 2.39
C SER A 10 36.57 9.06 1.92
N ALA A 11 35.61 8.97 2.84
CA ALA A 11 34.20 8.79 2.48
C ALA A 11 33.76 10.05 1.71
N LEU A 12 33.23 9.88 0.49
CA LEU A 12 32.61 10.98 -0.24
C LEU A 12 31.56 11.62 0.66
N ALA A 13 31.69 12.91 0.94
CA ALA A 13 30.70 13.64 1.72
C ALA A 13 29.35 13.60 0.98
N ALA A 14 28.26 13.33 1.71
CA ALA A 14 26.92 13.33 1.13
C ALA A 14 26.63 14.66 0.41
N ALA A 15 26.04 14.57 -0.78
CA ALA A 15 25.70 15.74 -1.60
C ALA A 15 24.79 16.70 -0.84
N SER A 16 25.08 18.02 -0.89
CA SER A 16 24.23 19.02 -0.26
C SER A 16 22.89 19.14 -1.01
N PRO A 17 21.76 19.45 -0.33
CA PRO A 17 20.48 19.59 -1.00
C PRO A 17 20.46 20.65 -2.11
N SER A 18 21.24 21.73 -1.98
CA SER A 18 21.35 22.76 -3.02
C SER A 18 22.07 22.24 -4.26
N ALA A 19 23.16 21.49 -4.09
CA ALA A 19 23.88 20.90 -5.22
C ALA A 19 23.02 19.87 -5.96
N VAL A 20 22.27 19.05 -5.22
CA VAL A 20 21.30 18.11 -5.82
C VAL A 20 20.22 18.86 -6.60
N GLN A 21 19.71 19.97 -6.06
CA GLN A 21 18.72 20.80 -6.76
C GLN A 21 19.27 21.34 -8.08
N GLU A 22 20.48 21.90 -8.08
CA GLU A 22 21.13 22.43 -9.29
C GLU A 22 21.32 21.34 -10.35
N ALA A 23 21.71 20.13 -9.95
CA ALA A 23 21.85 19.00 -10.87
C ALA A 23 20.49 18.51 -11.41
N VAL A 24 19.44 18.48 -10.57
CA VAL A 24 18.06 18.21 -11.03
C VAL A 24 17.63 19.24 -12.07
N ASP A 25 17.88 20.52 -11.82
CA ASP A 25 17.53 21.61 -12.72
C ASP A 25 18.26 21.47 -14.07
N ALA A 26 19.56 21.14 -14.03
CA ALA A 26 20.36 20.88 -15.23
C ALA A 26 19.80 19.69 -16.05
N ILE A 27 19.43 18.59 -15.40
CA ILE A 27 18.83 17.43 -16.09
C ILE A 27 17.52 17.81 -16.78
N LEU A 28 16.62 18.49 -16.06
CA LEU A 28 15.28 18.85 -16.56
C LEU A 28 15.32 19.93 -17.66
N THR A 29 16.34 20.79 -17.67
CA THR A 29 16.50 21.88 -18.64
C THR A 29 17.45 21.55 -19.80
N SER A 30 18.13 20.40 -19.76
CA SER A 30 19.09 19.94 -20.78
C SER A 30 18.56 19.85 -22.22
N GLY A 31 17.24 19.91 -22.42
CA GLY A 31 16.58 19.70 -23.71
C GLY A 31 16.56 18.24 -24.17
N GLN A 32 17.28 17.35 -23.49
CA GLN A 32 17.32 15.92 -23.82
C GLN A 32 16.00 15.23 -23.43
N ARG A 33 15.70 14.16 -24.16
CA ARG A 33 14.60 13.25 -23.81
C ARG A 33 15.02 12.45 -22.59
N LEU A 34 14.18 12.44 -21.55
CA LEU A 34 14.45 11.69 -20.34
C LEU A 34 14.17 10.19 -20.57
N PRO A 35 14.80 9.28 -19.82
CA PRO A 35 14.41 7.89 -19.82
C PRO A 35 13.02 7.70 -19.19
N LEU A 36 12.38 6.56 -19.46
CA LEU A 36 11.13 6.19 -18.81
C LEU A 36 11.39 5.73 -17.36
N PRO A 37 10.48 6.01 -16.41
CA PRO A 37 9.19 6.67 -16.58
C PRO A 37 9.22 8.21 -16.57
N MET A 38 10.37 8.85 -16.30
CA MET A 38 10.48 10.31 -16.11
C MET A 38 9.90 11.11 -17.28
N GLU A 39 10.14 10.67 -18.52
CA GLU A 39 9.61 11.35 -19.70
C GLU A 39 8.08 11.47 -19.70
N ARG A 40 7.35 10.47 -19.18
CA ARG A 40 5.88 10.49 -19.14
C ARG A 40 5.34 11.58 -18.22
N VAL A 41 6.13 12.00 -17.23
CA VAL A 41 5.75 12.97 -16.20
C VAL A 41 6.64 14.21 -16.23
N LYS A 42 7.42 14.41 -17.30
CA LYS A 42 8.38 15.51 -17.44
C LYS A 42 7.75 16.88 -17.19
N SER A 43 6.53 17.11 -17.69
CA SER A 43 5.81 18.38 -17.47
C SER A 43 5.53 18.65 -15.98
N ALA A 44 5.17 17.62 -15.21
CA ALA A 44 4.96 17.73 -13.77
C ALA A 44 6.27 17.91 -13.00
N LEU A 45 7.35 17.19 -13.39
CA LEU A 45 8.68 17.36 -12.81
C LEU A 45 9.20 18.78 -13.02
N VAL A 46 9.11 19.31 -14.25
CA VAL A 46 9.50 20.69 -14.58
C VAL A 46 8.66 21.70 -13.80
N ALA A 47 7.34 21.48 -13.69
CA ALA A 47 6.49 22.36 -12.91
C ALA A 47 6.82 22.33 -11.42
N HIS A 48 7.21 21.18 -10.87
CA HIS A 48 7.55 21.03 -9.46
C HIS A 48 8.91 21.62 -9.10
N TYR A 49 9.99 21.19 -9.78
CA TYR A 49 11.35 21.59 -9.45
C TYR A 49 11.72 22.95 -10.04
N ILE A 50 11.52 23.17 -11.35
CA ILE A 50 11.95 24.41 -12.02
C ILE A 50 11.02 25.58 -11.68
N LYS A 51 9.71 25.43 -11.92
CA LYS A 51 8.76 26.54 -11.72
C LYS A 51 8.40 26.72 -10.25
N GLY A 52 8.31 25.62 -9.51
CA GLY A 52 7.96 25.62 -8.09
C GLY A 52 9.13 25.84 -7.16
N GLY A 53 10.39 25.71 -7.63
CA GLY A 53 11.58 25.82 -6.79
C GLY A 53 11.60 24.80 -5.65
N ALA A 54 11.01 23.62 -5.87
CA ALA A 54 10.88 22.62 -4.82
C ALA A 54 12.24 22.01 -4.49
N ALA A 55 12.69 22.16 -3.24
CA ALA A 55 13.89 21.46 -2.76
C ALA A 55 13.75 19.93 -2.84
N PRO A 56 14.88 19.18 -2.96
CA PRO A 56 14.87 17.72 -3.03
C PRO A 56 14.12 17.09 -1.86
N TYR A 57 13.30 16.09 -2.17
CA TYR A 57 12.47 15.38 -1.20
C TYR A 57 13.03 13.99 -0.87
N TRP A 58 13.62 13.31 -1.84
CA TRP A 58 14.08 11.92 -1.71
C TRP A 58 15.54 11.84 -1.32
N ALA A 59 16.42 12.53 -2.07
CA ALA A 59 17.86 12.43 -1.88
C ALA A 59 18.29 12.99 -0.51
N GLY A 60 19.19 12.28 0.18
CA GLY A 60 19.66 12.68 1.51
C GLY A 60 18.61 12.54 2.63
N SER A 61 17.49 11.87 2.39
CA SER A 61 16.43 11.62 3.38
C SER A 61 16.14 10.13 3.58
N GLY A 62 15.28 9.82 4.57
CA GLY A 62 14.75 8.47 4.79
C GLY A 62 13.58 8.08 3.87
N HIS A 63 13.07 9.02 3.07
CA HIS A 63 11.83 8.85 2.30
C HIS A 63 11.95 7.76 1.22
N MET A 64 13.12 7.58 0.61
CA MET A 64 13.35 6.52 -0.38
C MET A 64 13.08 5.13 0.23
N GLN A 65 13.58 4.88 1.44
CA GLN A 65 13.40 3.57 2.09
C GLN A 65 11.96 3.35 2.52
N GLN A 66 11.26 4.38 3.01
CA GLN A 66 9.83 4.30 3.34
C GLN A 66 8.98 3.98 2.10
N PHE A 67 9.30 4.58 0.95
CA PHE A 67 8.60 4.29 -0.29
C PHE A 67 8.94 2.90 -0.84
N LEU A 68 10.21 2.47 -0.79
CA LEU A 68 10.61 1.11 -1.15
C LEU A 68 9.88 0.06 -0.32
N GLN A 69 9.75 0.27 1.00
CA GLN A 69 8.98 -0.60 1.87
C GLN A 69 7.50 -0.64 1.48
N ARG A 70 6.93 0.49 1.07
CA ARG A 70 5.55 0.56 0.58
C ARG A 70 5.37 -0.25 -0.71
N LEU A 71 6.31 -0.16 -1.66
CA LEU A 71 6.28 -0.93 -2.91
C LEU A 71 6.42 -2.44 -2.68
N GLN A 72 7.28 -2.86 -1.75
CA GLN A 72 7.41 -4.28 -1.37
C GLN A 72 6.10 -4.83 -0.79
N ASN A 73 5.36 -3.98 -0.07
CA ASN A 73 4.06 -4.32 0.52
C ASN A 73 2.89 -3.87 -0.36
N ALA A 74 3.08 -3.74 -1.68
CA ALA A 74 2.04 -3.31 -2.61
C ALA A 74 0.83 -4.27 -2.63
N THR A 75 1.02 -5.54 -2.24
CA THR A 75 -0.08 -6.49 -2.03
C THR A 75 -1.10 -6.00 -1.01
N LEU A 76 -0.68 -5.24 0.02
CA LEU A 76 -1.58 -4.64 1.02
C LEU A 76 -2.42 -3.49 0.47
N ASP A 77 -2.17 -3.08 -0.77
CA ASP A 77 -2.96 -2.13 -1.55
C ASP A 77 -3.74 -2.80 -2.70
N GLY A 78 -3.68 -4.12 -2.82
CA GLY A 78 -4.26 -4.86 -3.94
C GLY A 78 -3.48 -4.68 -5.24
N LEU A 79 -2.20 -4.33 -5.16
CA LEU A 79 -1.29 -4.16 -6.29
C LEU A 79 -0.24 -5.28 -6.31
N ASP A 80 0.28 -5.60 -7.49
CA ASP A 80 1.37 -6.58 -7.65
C ASP A 80 2.73 -5.92 -7.41
N PRO A 81 3.51 -6.35 -6.40
CA PRO A 81 4.85 -5.82 -6.15
C PRO A 81 5.83 -5.99 -7.31
N ASN A 82 5.72 -7.07 -8.09
CA ASN A 82 6.60 -7.33 -9.24
C ASN A 82 6.39 -6.35 -10.40
N ALA A 83 5.31 -5.58 -10.30
CA ALA A 83 4.92 -4.60 -11.28
C ALA A 83 5.66 -3.25 -11.08
N TYR A 84 6.58 -3.20 -10.12
CA TYR A 84 7.48 -2.08 -9.79
C TYR A 84 8.93 -2.57 -9.70
N PRO A 85 9.92 -1.79 -10.18
CA PRO A 85 11.34 -2.17 -10.18
C PRO A 85 11.98 -1.88 -8.83
N VAL A 86 11.59 -2.62 -7.79
CA VAL A 86 12.02 -2.39 -6.40
C VAL A 86 13.53 -2.57 -6.25
N ASP A 87 14.12 -3.56 -6.93
CA ASP A 87 15.55 -3.87 -6.81
C ASP A 87 16.40 -2.78 -7.46
N GLU A 88 16.00 -2.29 -8.64
CA GLU A 88 16.66 -1.18 -9.32
C GLU A 88 16.52 0.13 -8.54
N LEU A 89 15.35 0.40 -7.94
CA LEU A 89 15.17 1.57 -7.09
C LEU A 89 15.99 1.47 -5.80
N ARG A 90 16.20 0.26 -5.26
CA ARG A 90 17.08 0.03 -4.11
C ARG A 90 18.53 0.32 -4.49
N GLN A 91 18.99 -0.13 -5.65
CA GLN A 91 20.32 0.18 -6.15
C GLN A 91 20.50 1.68 -6.36
N LEU A 92 19.51 2.34 -6.98
CA LEU A 92 19.55 3.78 -7.21
C LEU A 92 19.60 4.58 -5.91
N ALA A 93 18.92 4.12 -4.86
CA ALA A 93 19.00 4.72 -3.53
C ALA A 93 20.39 4.53 -2.89
N ALA A 94 21.04 3.40 -3.11
CA ALA A 94 22.41 3.16 -2.65
C ALA A 94 23.41 4.04 -3.40
N ASP A 95 23.29 4.12 -4.73
CA ASP A 95 24.13 4.96 -5.57
C ASP A 95 23.98 6.44 -5.22
N ALA A 96 22.78 6.90 -4.88
CA ALA A 96 22.55 8.27 -4.41
C ALA A 96 23.29 8.59 -3.10
N GLN A 97 23.54 7.60 -2.25
CA GLN A 97 24.26 7.78 -0.99
C GLN A 97 25.79 7.83 -1.20
N SER A 98 26.33 7.05 -2.14
CA SER A 98 27.78 6.91 -2.33
C SER A 98 28.35 7.58 -3.58
N GLY A 99 27.51 7.89 -4.58
CA GLY A 99 27.90 8.32 -5.92
C GLY A 99 28.07 9.82 -6.10
N GLY A 100 27.58 10.62 -5.15
CA GLY A 100 27.66 12.09 -5.21
C GLY A 100 26.40 12.74 -5.80
N VAL A 101 26.57 13.95 -6.34
CA VAL A 101 25.46 14.86 -6.68
C VAL A 101 24.63 14.34 -7.85
N ASP A 102 25.26 13.79 -8.89
CA ASP A 102 24.56 13.36 -10.11
C ASP A 102 23.66 12.15 -9.84
N GLU A 103 24.14 11.19 -9.04
CA GLU A 103 23.42 9.99 -8.63
C GLU A 103 22.26 10.34 -7.71
N ALA A 104 22.47 11.29 -6.79
CA ALA A 104 21.40 11.84 -5.97
C ALA A 104 20.31 12.52 -6.81
N ALA A 105 20.68 13.31 -7.82
CA ALA A 105 19.72 13.96 -8.72
C ALA A 105 18.94 12.97 -9.59
N LYS A 106 19.60 11.92 -10.10
CA LYS A 106 18.92 10.82 -10.82
C LYS A 106 17.91 10.14 -9.90
N ALA A 107 18.31 9.80 -8.68
CA ALA A 107 17.43 9.16 -7.71
C ALA A 107 16.23 10.04 -7.35
N GLU A 108 16.43 11.34 -7.13
CA GLU A 108 15.37 12.31 -6.88
C GLU A 108 14.26 12.25 -7.96
N LEU A 109 14.66 12.25 -9.24
CA LEU A 109 13.71 12.27 -10.36
C LEU A 109 13.02 10.91 -10.60
N TYR A 110 13.76 9.81 -10.47
CA TYR A 110 13.18 8.47 -10.61
C TYR A 110 12.19 8.16 -9.49
N PHE A 111 12.54 8.44 -8.23
CA PHE A 111 11.62 8.22 -7.11
C PHE A 111 10.36 9.08 -7.24
N SER A 112 10.48 10.35 -7.62
CA SER A 112 9.33 11.21 -7.94
C SER A 112 8.44 10.61 -9.03
N SER A 113 9.04 10.05 -10.08
CA SER A 113 8.30 9.49 -11.21
C SER A 113 7.59 8.17 -10.88
N PHE A 114 8.26 7.28 -10.14
CA PHE A 114 7.64 6.04 -9.67
C PHE A 114 6.59 6.28 -8.59
N PHE A 115 6.76 7.31 -7.75
CA PHE A 115 5.74 7.72 -6.79
C PHE A 115 4.47 8.20 -7.50
N ILE A 116 4.59 9.01 -8.57
CA ILE A 116 3.44 9.38 -9.40
C ILE A 116 2.77 8.15 -10.01
N ALA A 117 3.54 7.21 -10.55
CA ALA A 117 3.01 5.97 -11.13
C ALA A 117 2.25 5.15 -10.07
N TYR A 118 2.82 4.97 -8.89
CA TYR A 118 2.20 4.26 -7.78
C TYR A 118 0.91 4.95 -7.30
N ALA A 119 0.92 6.28 -7.15
CA ALA A 119 -0.25 7.04 -6.79
C ALA A 119 -1.37 6.95 -7.85
N ALA A 120 -1.00 6.88 -9.14
CA ALA A 120 -1.95 6.61 -10.21
C ALA A 120 -2.57 5.22 -10.03
N ASP A 121 -1.74 4.18 -9.87
CA ASP A 121 -2.20 2.80 -9.71
C ASP A 121 -3.15 2.65 -8.52
N LEU A 122 -2.86 3.29 -7.38
CA LEU A 122 -3.75 3.34 -6.21
C LEU A 122 -5.11 4.00 -6.51
N LYS A 123 -5.10 5.11 -7.24
CA LYS A 123 -6.29 5.94 -7.46
C LYS A 123 -7.22 5.38 -8.54
N ILE A 124 -6.63 4.88 -9.63
CA ILE A 124 -7.35 4.57 -10.87
C ILE A 124 -7.19 3.13 -11.34
N GLY A 125 -6.34 2.34 -10.68
CA GLY A 125 -6.04 0.95 -11.05
C GLY A 125 -5.05 0.82 -12.23
N ARG A 126 -4.37 -0.32 -12.30
CA ARG A 126 -3.38 -0.63 -13.36
C ARG A 126 -4.00 -1.06 -14.68
N VAL A 127 -5.16 -1.73 -14.61
CA VAL A 127 -5.80 -2.33 -15.78
C VAL A 127 -6.93 -1.44 -16.25
N ALA A 128 -6.91 -1.09 -17.54
CA ALA A 128 -8.02 -0.36 -18.14
C ALA A 128 -9.28 -1.24 -18.11
N PRO A 129 -10.43 -0.75 -17.61
CA PRO A 129 -11.67 -1.52 -17.50
C PRO A 129 -12.04 -2.27 -18.80
N GLN A 130 -11.84 -1.62 -19.95
CA GLN A 130 -12.13 -2.18 -21.28
C GLN A 130 -11.24 -3.36 -21.69
N LYS A 131 -10.06 -3.51 -21.07
CA LYS A 131 -9.19 -4.67 -21.30
C LYS A 131 -9.69 -5.92 -20.55
N VAL A 132 -10.50 -5.73 -19.51
CA VAL A 132 -11.09 -6.82 -18.72
C VAL A 132 -12.46 -7.20 -19.29
N ASP A 133 -13.29 -6.19 -19.57
CA ASP A 133 -14.60 -6.37 -20.20
C ASP A 133 -14.81 -5.27 -21.25
N PRO A 134 -14.86 -5.61 -22.55
CA PRO A 134 -15.10 -4.65 -23.62
C PRO A 134 -16.39 -3.83 -23.47
N ASN A 135 -17.40 -4.37 -22.77
CA ASN A 135 -18.68 -3.70 -22.52
C ASN A 135 -18.64 -2.79 -21.28
N LEU A 136 -17.50 -2.69 -20.59
CA LEU A 136 -17.33 -1.83 -19.44
C LEU A 136 -16.95 -0.41 -19.90
N PHE A 137 -17.97 0.36 -20.29
CA PHE A 137 -17.87 1.74 -20.81
C PHE A 137 -17.50 2.79 -19.74
N ARG A 138 -16.52 2.50 -18.88
CA ARG A 138 -16.01 3.45 -17.88
C ARG A 138 -14.85 4.26 -18.44
N SER A 139 -14.98 5.59 -18.47
CA SER A 139 -13.89 6.49 -18.86
C SER A 139 -12.66 6.29 -17.97
N ARG A 140 -11.47 6.26 -18.58
CA ARG A 140 -10.22 6.18 -17.82
C ARG A 140 -10.05 7.45 -17.00
N LYS A 141 -9.96 7.31 -15.69
CA LYS A 141 -9.62 8.42 -14.79
C LYS A 141 -8.16 8.80 -14.98
N THR A 142 -7.81 10.06 -14.74
CA THR A 142 -6.43 10.55 -14.72
C THR A 142 -6.03 10.98 -13.31
N ILE A 143 -4.73 11.11 -13.09
CA ILE A 143 -4.19 11.73 -11.87
C ILE A 143 -3.46 13.02 -12.23
N ASP A 144 -3.61 14.03 -11.39
CA ASP A 144 -2.82 15.24 -11.45
C ASP A 144 -1.45 14.96 -10.85
N ALA A 145 -0.46 14.73 -11.72
CA ALA A 145 0.91 14.39 -11.33
C ALA A 145 1.60 15.53 -10.57
N LEU A 146 1.33 16.79 -10.89
CA LEU A 146 1.89 17.92 -10.17
C LEU A 146 1.36 17.94 -8.73
N ARG A 147 0.03 17.78 -8.58
CA ARG A 147 -0.59 17.66 -7.25
C ARG A 147 -0.01 16.50 -6.46
N VAL A 148 0.33 15.39 -7.11
CA VAL A 148 0.98 14.25 -6.41
C VAL A 148 2.29 14.70 -5.77
N LEU A 149 3.16 15.38 -6.51
CA LEU A 149 4.46 15.84 -6.01
C LEU A 149 4.32 16.94 -4.96
N THR A 150 3.41 17.91 -5.14
CA THR A 150 3.26 19.03 -4.19
C THR A 150 2.67 18.59 -2.84
N GLU A 151 1.91 17.50 -2.81
CA GLU A 151 1.27 17.00 -1.59
C GLU A 151 2.17 16.03 -0.79
N LEU A 152 3.29 15.56 -1.35
CA LEU A 152 4.25 14.66 -0.67
C LEU A 152 4.65 15.17 0.72
N LYS A 153 4.96 16.47 0.81
CA LYS A 153 5.43 17.13 2.03
C LYS A 153 4.38 17.21 3.14
N LYS A 154 3.11 16.90 2.86
CA LYS A 154 2.03 16.87 3.87
C LYS A 154 2.07 15.64 4.76
N GLN A 155 2.89 14.65 4.42
CA GLN A 155 3.10 13.47 5.25
C GLN A 155 4.59 13.36 5.59
N PRO A 156 4.94 13.11 6.86
CA PRO A 156 6.33 12.91 7.28
C PRO A 156 6.92 11.58 6.78
N ASP A 157 6.07 10.69 6.29
CA ASP A 157 6.46 9.38 5.78
C ASP A 157 5.98 9.24 4.33
N ALA A 158 6.91 8.99 3.41
CA ALA A 158 6.61 8.91 1.99
C ALA A 158 5.77 7.66 1.65
N GLY A 159 5.93 6.56 2.37
CA GLY A 159 5.07 5.39 2.24
C GLY A 159 3.62 5.69 2.62
N LYS A 160 3.41 6.51 3.65
CA LYS A 160 2.08 7.00 4.05
C LYS A 160 1.54 8.07 3.10
N ALA A 161 2.41 8.90 2.51
CA ALA A 161 2.02 9.92 1.54
C ALA A 161 1.22 9.35 0.35
N ALA A 162 1.55 8.12 -0.09
CA ALA A 162 0.80 7.43 -1.13
C ALA A 162 -0.69 7.27 -0.79
N SER A 163 -1.02 7.15 0.50
CA SER A 163 -2.39 6.99 1.00
C SER A 163 -3.27 8.23 0.77
N LEU A 164 -2.66 9.40 0.53
CA LEU A 164 -3.40 10.63 0.18
C LEU A 164 -4.16 10.51 -1.15
N PHE A 165 -3.74 9.59 -2.01
CA PHE A 165 -4.27 9.41 -3.37
C PHE A 165 -5.25 8.24 -3.49
N GLU A 166 -5.46 7.51 -2.40
CA GLU A 166 -6.38 6.39 -2.36
C GLU A 166 -7.85 6.85 -2.41
N PRO A 167 -8.76 6.02 -2.96
CA PRO A 167 -10.18 6.25 -2.85
C PRO A 167 -10.64 6.38 -1.39
N ARG A 168 -11.36 7.46 -1.07
CA ARG A 168 -11.84 7.73 0.30
C ARG A 168 -13.20 7.10 0.63
N ASN A 169 -13.82 6.41 -0.32
CA ASN A 169 -15.12 5.80 -0.10
C ASN A 169 -15.00 4.63 0.91
N ASN A 170 -16.05 4.44 1.72
CA ASN A 170 -16.02 3.46 2.80
C ASN A 170 -15.80 2.03 2.28
N HIS A 171 -16.39 1.66 1.13
CA HIS A 171 -16.22 0.32 0.57
C HIS A 171 -14.75 0.00 0.28
N TYR A 172 -14.01 0.90 -0.36
CA TYR A 172 -12.58 0.74 -0.60
C TYR A 172 -11.80 0.59 0.71
N GLN A 173 -12.08 1.45 1.70
CA GLN A 173 -11.39 1.41 2.98
C GLN A 173 -11.67 0.12 3.77
N VAL A 174 -12.90 -0.39 3.70
CA VAL A 174 -13.27 -1.70 4.27
C VAL A 174 -12.49 -2.82 3.57
N LEU A 175 -12.51 -2.86 2.23
CA LEU A 175 -11.81 -3.89 1.45
C LEU A 175 -10.32 -3.92 1.77
N LYS A 176 -9.68 -2.76 1.85
CA LYS A 176 -8.26 -2.65 2.17
C LYS A 176 -7.93 -3.12 3.59
N ARG A 177 -8.79 -2.86 4.58
CA ARG A 177 -8.62 -3.41 5.94
C ARG A 177 -8.72 -4.93 5.93
N MET A 178 -9.68 -5.50 5.20
CA MET A 178 -9.87 -6.94 5.09
C MET A 178 -8.68 -7.61 4.41
N LEU A 179 -8.19 -7.04 3.31
CA LEU A 179 -6.99 -7.51 2.61
C LEU A 179 -5.79 -7.59 3.56
N ARG A 180 -5.59 -6.57 4.41
CA ARG A 180 -4.52 -6.58 5.42
C ARG A 180 -4.72 -7.66 6.47
N ALA A 181 -5.95 -7.85 6.95
CA ALA A 181 -6.26 -8.90 7.92
C ALA A 181 -5.97 -10.29 7.35
N TYR A 182 -6.41 -10.57 6.12
CA TYR A 182 -6.17 -11.84 5.44
C TYR A 182 -4.69 -12.06 5.11
N THR A 183 -4.01 -11.04 4.58
CA THR A 183 -2.57 -11.14 4.31
C THR A 183 -1.77 -11.42 5.58
N LYS A 184 -2.19 -10.87 6.72
CA LYS A 184 -1.57 -11.16 8.01
C LYS A 184 -1.70 -12.64 8.39
N VAL A 185 -2.87 -13.27 8.20
CA VAL A 185 -3.07 -14.72 8.44
C VAL A 185 -2.03 -15.51 7.67
N ILE A 186 -1.96 -15.25 6.37
CA ILE A 186 -1.14 -16.00 5.42
C ILE A 186 0.33 -15.85 5.79
N ASN A 187 0.80 -14.62 6.01
CA ASN A 187 2.21 -14.33 6.26
C ASN A 187 2.69 -14.80 7.64
N GLU A 188 1.83 -14.76 8.66
CA GLU A 188 2.17 -15.22 10.01
C GLU A 188 1.89 -16.72 10.21
N GLY A 189 1.31 -17.40 9.21
CA GLY A 189 0.95 -18.82 9.29
C GLY A 189 -0.09 -19.10 10.37
N LEU A 190 -0.98 -18.14 10.65
CA LEU A 190 -2.02 -18.31 11.65
C LEU A 190 -3.08 -19.30 11.15
N GLU A 191 -3.57 -20.16 12.05
CA GLU A 191 -4.64 -21.08 11.69
C GLU A 191 -5.96 -20.33 11.50
N TRP A 192 -6.52 -20.42 10.29
CA TRP A 192 -7.86 -19.88 10.03
C TRP A 192 -8.91 -20.63 10.86
N PRO A 193 -9.75 -19.94 11.65
CA PRO A 193 -10.74 -20.62 12.46
C PRO A 193 -11.75 -21.41 11.62
N VAL A 194 -11.75 -22.74 11.71
CA VAL A 194 -12.74 -23.58 11.03
C VAL A 194 -13.94 -23.83 11.94
N VAL A 195 -15.11 -23.42 11.49
CA VAL A 195 -16.37 -23.61 12.21
C VAL A 195 -17.01 -24.92 11.78
N GLY A 196 -17.31 -25.80 12.74
CA GLY A 196 -17.99 -27.06 12.49
C GLY A 196 -19.38 -26.88 11.85
N GLN A 197 -19.74 -27.77 10.93
CA GLN A 197 -21.12 -27.85 10.43
C GLN A 197 -22.04 -28.38 11.54
N GLY A 198 -23.33 -28.02 11.47
CA GLY A 198 -24.32 -28.43 12.46
C GLY A 198 -25.64 -27.70 12.27
N ASP A 199 -26.58 -27.94 13.18
CA ASP A 199 -27.91 -27.34 13.13
C ASP A 199 -27.86 -25.81 13.16
N SER A 200 -28.92 -25.17 12.66
CA SER A 200 -29.00 -23.72 12.61
C SER A 200 -29.16 -23.13 14.02
N LEU A 201 -28.23 -22.25 14.42
CA LEU A 201 -28.28 -21.60 15.72
C LEU A 201 -29.03 -20.25 15.63
N LYS A 202 -30.00 -20.06 16.53
CA LYS A 202 -30.82 -18.84 16.66
C LYS A 202 -30.34 -17.97 17.82
N PRO A 203 -30.55 -16.64 17.78
CA PRO A 203 -30.21 -15.75 18.88
C PRO A 203 -30.80 -16.22 20.22
N GLY A 204 -30.02 -16.08 21.29
CA GLY A 204 -30.35 -16.56 22.63
C GLY A 204 -30.00 -18.02 22.89
N GLY A 205 -29.64 -18.80 21.86
CA GLY A 205 -29.16 -20.19 22.00
C GLY A 205 -27.74 -20.29 22.57
N SER A 206 -27.26 -21.52 22.74
CA SER A 206 -25.87 -21.83 23.09
C SER A 206 -25.36 -22.99 22.24
N ASP A 207 -24.10 -22.94 21.84
CA ASP A 207 -23.50 -23.96 20.98
C ASP A 207 -21.97 -23.98 21.17
N ALA A 208 -21.37 -25.17 21.13
CA ALA A 208 -19.92 -25.34 21.28
C ALA A 208 -19.10 -24.66 20.15
N ARG A 209 -19.73 -24.36 19.01
CA ARG A 209 -19.11 -23.67 17.87
C ARG A 209 -18.98 -22.16 18.09
N VAL A 210 -19.75 -21.57 19.01
CA VAL A 210 -19.82 -20.11 19.20
C VAL A 210 -18.46 -19.46 19.49
N PRO A 211 -17.58 -20.02 20.37
CA PRO A 211 -16.27 -19.42 20.61
C PRO A 211 -15.43 -19.33 19.33
N LYS A 212 -15.50 -20.34 18.47
CA LYS A 212 -14.79 -20.36 17.17
C LYS A 212 -15.35 -19.33 16.19
N ILE A 213 -16.67 -19.13 16.20
CA ILE A 213 -17.34 -18.11 15.39
C ILE A 213 -16.96 -16.71 15.89
N ARG A 214 -16.89 -16.49 17.21
CA ARG A 214 -16.43 -15.22 17.80
C ARG A 214 -14.98 -14.96 17.40
N GLU A 215 -14.10 -15.95 17.54
CA GLU A 215 -12.70 -15.86 17.09
C GLU A 215 -12.62 -15.41 15.62
N LEU A 216 -13.36 -16.08 14.73
CA LEU A 216 -13.40 -15.73 13.31
C LEU A 216 -13.93 -14.31 13.06
N LEU A 217 -15.04 -13.94 13.68
CA LEU A 217 -15.66 -12.63 13.49
C LEU A 217 -14.85 -11.50 14.13
N THR A 218 -14.09 -11.78 15.20
CA THR A 218 -13.06 -10.86 15.71
C THR A 218 -11.94 -10.72 14.68
N PHE A 219 -11.52 -11.85 14.09
CA PHE A 219 -10.46 -11.88 13.09
C PHE A 219 -10.81 -11.02 11.87
N THR A 220 -12.05 -11.10 11.38
CA THR A 220 -12.57 -10.28 10.27
C THR A 220 -13.03 -8.88 10.70
N GLY A 221 -12.97 -8.56 12.00
CA GLY A 221 -13.37 -7.25 12.53
C GLY A 221 -14.89 -6.99 12.52
N ASP A 222 -15.71 -8.04 12.41
CA ASP A 222 -17.16 -7.94 12.53
C ASP A 222 -17.64 -7.95 13.99
N TYR A 223 -16.85 -8.58 14.89
CA TYR A 223 -17.13 -8.72 16.31
C TYR A 223 -16.09 -7.99 17.17
N ASP A 224 -16.57 -7.11 18.06
CA ASP A 224 -15.80 -6.32 19.02
C ASP A 224 -16.29 -6.50 20.48
N GLY A 225 -17.21 -7.43 20.69
CA GLY A 225 -17.85 -7.63 21.98
C GLY A 225 -16.96 -8.34 23.01
N PRO A 226 -17.35 -8.30 24.30
CA PRO A 226 -16.61 -8.95 25.37
C PRO A 226 -16.70 -10.49 25.27
N ASP A 227 -15.74 -11.18 25.87
CA ASP A 227 -15.72 -12.64 26.06
C ASP A 227 -15.75 -13.48 24.76
N SER A 228 -14.57 -13.80 24.24
CA SER A 228 -14.41 -14.71 23.09
C SER A 228 -14.66 -16.18 23.42
N ALA A 229 -14.75 -16.57 24.70
CA ALA A 229 -14.88 -17.96 25.14
C ALA A 229 -16.34 -18.39 25.43
N SER A 230 -17.27 -17.43 25.57
CA SER A 230 -18.68 -17.72 25.80
C SER A 230 -19.32 -18.53 24.66
N ALA A 231 -20.02 -19.61 25.02
CA ALA A 231 -20.78 -20.45 24.08
C ALA A 231 -22.18 -19.88 23.73
N LYS A 232 -22.59 -18.75 24.32
CA LYS A 232 -23.93 -18.18 24.11
C LYS A 232 -23.99 -17.37 22.83
N TYR A 233 -25.07 -17.51 22.07
CA TYR A 233 -25.35 -16.64 20.92
C TYR A 233 -26.09 -15.39 21.37
N ASP A 234 -25.35 -14.41 21.89
CA ASP A 234 -25.90 -13.16 22.41
C ASP A 234 -26.15 -12.11 21.31
N THR A 235 -26.69 -10.96 21.73
CA THR A 235 -27.01 -9.82 20.86
C THR A 235 -25.78 -9.27 20.14
N ALA A 236 -24.62 -9.24 20.80
CA ALA A 236 -23.39 -8.71 20.20
C ALA A 236 -22.91 -9.60 19.05
N LEU A 237 -22.92 -10.92 19.27
CA LEU A 237 -22.59 -11.88 18.23
C LEU A 237 -23.64 -11.87 17.11
N PHE A 238 -24.92 -11.70 17.43
CA PHE A 238 -25.99 -11.62 16.43
C PHE A 238 -25.77 -10.48 15.44
N GLU A 239 -25.43 -9.28 15.93
CA GLU A 239 -25.12 -8.16 15.06
C GLU A 239 -23.83 -8.37 14.25
N ALA A 240 -22.82 -9.03 14.82
CA ALA A 240 -21.61 -9.39 14.09
C ALA A 240 -21.89 -10.39 12.94
N VAL A 241 -22.72 -11.41 13.18
CA VAL A 241 -23.15 -12.36 12.14
C VAL A 241 -23.91 -11.64 11.03
N LYS A 242 -24.77 -10.66 11.35
CA LYS A 242 -25.47 -9.87 10.34
C LYS A 242 -24.51 -9.04 9.50
N LYS A 243 -23.51 -8.38 10.11
CA LYS A 243 -22.46 -7.65 9.39
C LYS A 243 -21.73 -8.58 8.42
N PHE A 244 -21.33 -9.76 8.89
CA PHE A 244 -20.70 -10.80 8.07
C PHE A 244 -21.57 -11.21 6.87
N GLN A 245 -22.85 -11.51 7.12
CA GLN A 245 -23.81 -11.91 6.09
C GLN A 245 -23.95 -10.85 4.99
N VAL A 246 -24.15 -9.58 5.36
CA VAL A 246 -24.24 -8.48 4.39
C VAL A 246 -23.00 -8.41 3.51
N ARG A 247 -21.80 -8.50 4.11
CA ARG A 247 -20.54 -8.44 3.35
C ARG A 247 -20.33 -9.62 2.42
N HIS A 248 -20.97 -10.75 2.67
CA HIS A 248 -20.89 -11.96 1.85
C HIS A 248 -22.09 -12.15 0.93
N GLY A 249 -22.93 -11.11 0.77
CA GLY A 249 -24.09 -11.17 -0.11
C GLY A 249 -25.19 -12.14 0.38
N LEU A 250 -25.15 -12.50 1.66
CA LEU A 250 -26.16 -13.33 2.31
C LEU A 250 -27.26 -12.45 2.91
N GLU A 251 -28.45 -13.01 3.06
CA GLU A 251 -29.54 -12.34 3.75
C GLU A 251 -29.20 -12.17 5.25
N ALA A 252 -29.25 -10.93 5.74
CA ALA A 252 -28.80 -10.53 7.08
C ALA A 252 -29.77 -10.93 8.20
N LYS A 253 -30.14 -12.22 8.26
CA LYS A 253 -31.06 -12.78 9.25
C LYS A 253 -30.41 -12.98 10.62
N GLY A 254 -29.08 -12.91 10.71
CA GLY A 254 -28.33 -13.28 11.91
C GLY A 254 -28.57 -14.74 12.32
N LEU A 255 -28.86 -15.60 11.34
CA LEU A 255 -28.96 -17.04 11.56
C LEU A 255 -27.64 -17.70 11.19
N LEU A 256 -27.10 -18.49 12.11
CA LEU A 256 -25.92 -19.32 11.88
C LEU A 256 -26.36 -20.65 11.26
N GLY A 257 -26.84 -20.58 10.01
CA GLY A 257 -27.20 -21.74 9.20
C GLY A 257 -26.05 -22.21 8.31
N LYS A 258 -26.30 -23.30 7.56
CA LYS A 258 -25.30 -23.95 6.69
C LYS A 258 -24.57 -22.97 5.76
N GLN A 259 -25.30 -22.07 5.09
CA GLN A 259 -24.70 -21.09 4.16
C GLN A 259 -23.74 -20.13 4.87
N THR A 260 -24.12 -19.61 6.05
CA THR A 260 -23.26 -18.74 6.85
C THR A 260 -21.98 -19.46 7.26
N VAL A 261 -22.09 -20.69 7.76
CA VAL A 261 -20.93 -21.49 8.19
C VAL A 261 -20.04 -21.87 7.01
N THR A 262 -20.62 -22.22 5.86
CA THR A 262 -19.84 -22.47 4.64
C THR A 262 -19.05 -21.24 4.22
N ALA A 263 -19.66 -20.05 4.24
CA ALA A 263 -18.96 -18.81 3.91
C ALA A 263 -17.85 -18.45 4.93
N MET A 264 -18.04 -18.75 6.22
CA MET A 264 -17.01 -18.58 7.25
C MET A 264 -15.78 -19.48 7.02
N ASN A 265 -15.98 -20.66 6.42
CA ASN A 265 -14.92 -21.63 6.19
C ASN A 265 -14.17 -21.45 4.86
N ILE A 266 -14.46 -20.40 4.08
CA ILE A 266 -13.64 -20.03 2.92
C ILE A 266 -12.30 -19.52 3.45
N LYS A 267 -11.20 -20.03 2.90
CA LYS A 267 -9.86 -19.69 3.40
C LYS A 267 -9.38 -18.34 2.86
N PRO A 268 -8.48 -17.64 3.58
CA PRO A 268 -7.94 -16.35 3.13
C PRO A 268 -7.22 -16.37 1.76
N GLU A 269 -6.72 -17.52 1.32
CA GLU A 269 -6.02 -17.66 0.04
C GLU A 269 -6.96 -17.77 -1.18
N GLU A 270 -8.26 -18.02 -0.95
CA GLU A 270 -9.30 -18.19 -1.99
C GLU A 270 -10.06 -16.87 -2.25
#